data_AF-A0A1E3VYS2-F1
#
_entry.id   AF-A0A1E3VYS2-F1
#
_cell.length_a   1.000
_cell.length_b   1.000
_cell.length_c   1.000
_cell.angle_alpha   90.00
_cell.angle_beta   90.00
_cell.angle_gamma   90.00
#
_symmetry.space_group_name_H-M   'P 1'
#
loop_
_entity.id
_entity.type
_entity.pdbx_description
1 polymer ?
#
loop_
_entity_poly.entity_id
_entity_poly.type
_entity_poly.pdbx_seq_one_letter_code
_entity_poly.pdbx_strand_id
1 'polypeptide(L)' 'MAAVTKSGGSKRGGGAKARSAEAKEPDATREEVADYIASMLTSLRLLAHRKDMALLAYLIGVALEEANAQKAGQD' A
#
# COMPACT_ATOMS: atom_id res chain seq x y z
N MET A 1 6.14 2.63 -63.11
CA MET A 1 6.73 3.35 -61.94
C MET A 1 5.55 3.79 -61.09
N ALA A 2 5.35 3.45 -59.82
CA ALA A 2 6.27 3.08 -58.74
C ALA A 2 5.77 1.84 -57.96
N ALA A 3 6.71 1.19 -57.29
CA ALA A 3 6.54 -0.07 -56.56
C ALA A 3 5.72 0.10 -55.27
N VAL A 4 4.75 -0.79 -55.05
CA VAL A 4 4.07 -0.98 -53.77
C VAL A 4 4.90 -1.95 -52.92
N THR A 5 5.69 -1.42 -51.99
CA THR A 5 6.43 -2.24 -51.03
C THR A 5 5.51 -2.53 -49.83
N LYS A 6 4.90 -3.71 -49.85
CA LYS A 6 4.19 -4.27 -48.69
C LYS A 6 5.25 -4.69 -47.66
N SER A 7 5.48 -3.82 -46.68
CA SER A 7 6.33 -4.09 -45.51
C SER A 7 5.83 -5.33 -44.78
N GLY A 8 6.74 -6.29 -44.62
CA GLY A 8 6.52 -7.61 -44.06
C GLY A 8 6.14 -7.58 -42.58
N GLY A 9 5.38 -8.60 -42.19
CA GLY A 9 4.84 -8.79 -40.85
C GLY A 9 5.92 -8.83 -39.79
N SER A 10 5.66 -8.09 -38.71
CA SER A 10 6.43 -8.13 -37.47
C SER A 10 6.25 -9.51 -36.82
N LYS A 11 7.27 -10.35 -37.01
CA LYS A 11 7.32 -11.71 -36.48
C LYS A 11 7.62 -11.64 -34.99
N ARG A 12 6.58 -11.91 -34.21
CA ARG A 12 6.61 -12.25 -32.78
C ARG A 12 7.77 -13.20 -32.49
N GLY A 13 8.62 -12.86 -31.53
CA GLY A 13 9.64 -13.76 -31.02
C GLY A 13 10.41 -13.12 -29.88
N GLY A 14 10.40 -13.78 -28.72
CA GLY A 14 11.28 -13.44 -27.61
C GLY A 14 10.55 -13.05 -26.33
N GLY A 15 9.62 -13.89 -25.88
CA GLY A 15 9.20 -13.89 -24.48
C GLY A 15 10.40 -14.25 -23.61
N ALA A 16 11.20 -13.25 -23.25
CA ALA A 16 12.00 -13.31 -22.04
C ALA A 16 11.01 -13.14 -20.89
N LYS A 17 10.40 -14.26 -20.50
CA LYS A 17 9.70 -14.40 -19.23
C LYS A 17 10.75 -14.13 -18.16
N ALA A 18 10.93 -12.85 -17.83
CA ALA A 18 11.48 -12.43 -16.56
C ALA A 18 10.62 -13.17 -15.55
N ARG A 19 11.16 -14.26 -15.01
CA ARG A 19 10.66 -14.81 -13.76
C ARG A 19 11.02 -13.74 -12.76
N SER A 20 10.20 -12.70 -12.69
CA SER A 20 10.04 -11.96 -11.45
C SER A 20 9.75 -13.06 -10.45
N ALA A 21 10.75 -13.39 -9.64
CA ALA A 21 10.50 -14.11 -8.43
C ALA A 21 9.45 -13.25 -7.74
N GLU A 22 8.19 -13.68 -7.84
CA GLU A 22 7.12 -13.20 -7.00
C GLU A 22 7.65 -13.51 -5.61
N ALA A 23 8.28 -12.51 -5.01
CA ALA A 23 8.49 -12.49 -3.59
C ALA A 23 7.08 -12.71 -3.06
N LYS A 24 6.83 -13.94 -2.59
CA LYS A 24 5.71 -14.19 -1.71
C LYS A 24 5.99 -13.31 -0.51
N GLU A 25 5.52 -12.06 -0.58
CA GLU A 25 5.24 -11.35 0.62
C GLU A 25 4.31 -12.28 1.40
N PRO A 26 4.66 -12.61 2.65
CA PRO A 26 3.71 -13.32 3.49
C PRO A 26 2.43 -12.48 3.47
N ASP A 27 1.31 -13.10 3.09
CA ASP A 27 0.00 -12.47 3.27
C ASP A 27 -0.14 -12.23 4.78
N ALA A 28 0.24 -11.03 5.21
CA ALA A 28 0.07 -10.60 6.57
C ALA A 28 -1.41 -10.73 6.89
N THR A 29 -1.71 -11.33 8.04
CA THR A 29 -3.10 -11.45 8.45
C THR A 29 -3.71 -10.06 8.56
N ARG A 30 -5.03 -9.95 8.36
CA ARG A 30 -5.73 -8.66 8.53
C ARG A 30 -5.48 -8.04 9.90
N GLU A 31 -5.30 -8.87 10.91
CA GLU A 31 -4.98 -8.48 12.28
C GLU A 31 -3.57 -7.88 12.37
N GLU A 32 -2.56 -8.56 11.82
CA GLU A 32 -1.18 -8.03 11.76
C GLU A 32 -1.10 -6.69 11.02
N VAL A 33 -1.85 -6.55 9.92
CA VAL A 33 -1.93 -5.28 9.17
C VAL A 33 -2.60 -4.20 10.02
N ALA A 34 -3.68 -4.52 10.73
CA ALA A 34 -4.38 -3.57 11.59
C ALA A 34 -3.49 -3.09 12.74
N ASP A 35 -2.75 -4.01 13.37
CA ASP A 35 -1.83 -3.69 14.47
C ASP A 35 -0.62 -2.86 13.99
N TYR A 36 -0.10 -3.18 12.80
CA TYR A 36 0.92 -2.37 12.16
C TYR A 36 0.44 -0.93 11.90
N ILE A 37 -0.77 -0.76 11.36
CA ILE A 37 -1.37 0.56 11.11
C ILE A 37 -1.57 1.31 12.43
N ALA A 38 -2.05 0.66 13.49
CA ALA A 38 -2.23 1.27 14.80
C ALA A 38 -0.90 1.75 15.41
N SER A 39 0.16 0.96 15.29
CA SER A 39 1.52 1.32 15.73
C SER A 39 2.07 2.53 14.95
N MET A 40 1.86 2.55 13.63
CA MET A 40 2.26 3.68 12.78
C MET A 40 1.50 4.97 13.15
N LEU A 41 0.18 4.91 13.33
CA LEU A 41 -0.64 6.05 13.73
C LEU A 41 -0.22 6.58 15.11
N THR A 42 0.09 5.70 16.06
CA THR A 42 0.61 6.09 17.39
C THR A 42 1.93 6.87 17.26
N SER A 43 2.83 6.39 16.40
CA SER A 43 4.11 7.06 16.14
C SER A 43 3.93 8.42 15.47
N LEU A 44 2.99 8.52 14.51
CA LEU A 44 2.65 9.78 13.84
C LEU A 44 2.04 10.80 14.80
N ARG A 45 1.17 10.38 15.72
CA ARG A 45 0.61 11.25 16.76
C ARG A 45 1.71 11.86 17.63
N LEU A 46 2.69 11.04 18.05
CA LEU A 46 3.83 11.53 18.84
C LEU A 46 4.67 12.53 18.05
N LEU A 47 4.91 12.27 16.77
CA LEU A 47 5.63 13.19 15.89
C LEU A 47 4.86 14.53 15.74
N ALA A 48 3.55 14.47 15.54
CA ALA A 48 2.70 15.65 15.45
C ALA A 48 2.74 16.49 16.74
N HIS A 49 2.70 15.84 17.92
CA HIS A 49 2.91 16.53 19.20
C HIS A 49 4.28 17.21 19.29
N ARG A 50 5.36 16.53 18.87
CA ARG A 50 6.73 17.08 18.91
C ARG A 50 6.97 18.21 17.91
N LYS A 51 6.08 18.41 16.95
CA LYS A 51 6.16 19.44 15.90
C LYS A 51 5.10 20.52 16.06
N ASP A 52 4.46 20.60 17.23
CA ASP A 52 3.39 21.55 17.55
C ASP A 52 2.20 21.51 16.56
N MET A 53 1.98 20.36 15.92
CA MET A 53 0.86 20.12 15.02
C MET A 53 -0.37 19.63 15.79
N ALA A 54 -0.89 20.47 16.68
CA ALA A 54 -1.94 20.09 17.64
C ALA A 54 -3.21 19.52 16.97
N LEU A 55 -3.67 20.13 15.88
CA LEU A 55 -4.84 19.64 15.13
C LEU A 55 -4.59 18.24 14.55
N LEU A 56 -3.41 18.00 13.98
CA LEU A 56 -3.06 16.70 13.42
C LEU A 56 -2.98 15.62 14.51
N ALA A 57 -2.35 15.93 15.64
CA ALA A 57 -2.27 15.01 16.77
C ALA A 57 -3.67 14.64 17.32
N TYR A 58 -4.59 15.61 17.36
CA TYR A 58 -5.98 15.37 17.74
C TYR A 58 -6.70 14.45 16.74
N LEU A 59 -6.64 14.75 15.43
CA LEU A 59 -7.30 13.94 14.41
C LEU A 59 -6.80 12.49 14.39
N ILE A 60 -5.50 12.28 14.58
CA ILE A 60 -4.93 10.92 14.69
C ILE A 60 -5.42 10.23 15.97
N GLY A 61 -5.57 10.97 17.07
CA GLY A 61 -6.14 10.45 18.31
C GLY A 61 -7.58 9.96 18.14
N VAL A 62 -8.44 10.76 17.50
CA VAL A 62 -9.82 10.39 17.20
C VAL A 62 -9.90 9.13 16.34
N ALA A 63 -9.09 9.04 15.28
CA ALA A 63 -9.05 7.86 14.42
C ALA A 63 -8.64 6.58 15.17
N LEU A 64 -7.72 6.69 16.13
CA LEU A 64 -7.32 5.57 16.98
C LEU A 64 -8.43 5.16 17.96
N GLU A 65 -9.15 6.12 18.54
CA GLU A 65 -10.28 5.84 19.43
C GLU A 65 -11.43 5.16 18.69
N GLU A 66 -11.78 5.63 17.48
CA GLU A 66 -12.81 5.01 16.64
C GLU A 66 -12.44 3.57 16.24
N ALA A 67 -11.18 3.34 15.89
CA ALA A 67 -10.68 1.99 15.57
C ALA A 67 -10.76 1.04 16.78
N ASN A 68 -10.40 1.53 17.97
CA ASN A 68 -10.47 0.74 19.20
C ASN A 68 -11.91 0.47 19.64
N ALA A 69 -12.82 1.45 19.48
CA ALA A 69 -14.24 1.28 19.77
C ALA A 69 -14.89 0.22 18.87
N GLN A 70 -14.48 0.14 17.59
CA GLN A 70 -14.93 -0.92 16.69
C GLN A 70 -14.41 -2.30 17.10
N LYS A 71 -13.16 -2.42 17.59
CA LYS A 71 -12.66 -3.69 18.15
C LYS A 71 -13.44 -4.11 19.40
N ALA A 72 -13.70 -3.17 20.32
CA ALA A 72 -14.40 -3.46 21.59
C ALA A 72 -15.90 -3.80 21.44
N GLY A 73 -16.53 -3.44 20.31
CA GLY A 73 -17.92 -3.80 20.02
C GLY A 73 -18.08 -5.09 19.21
N GLN A 74 -16.99 -5.78 18.88
CA GLN A 74 -16.99 -7.06 18.16
C GLN A 74 -16.78 -8.28 19.07
N ASP A 75 -16.55 -8.06 20.36
CA ASP A 75 -16.58 -9.08 21.44
C ASP A 75 -18.00 -9.20 22.05
#